data_AF-A0A2V1GUU4-F1
#
_entry.id   AF-A0A2V1GUU4-F1
#
_cell.length_a   1.000
_cell.length_b   1.000
_cell.length_c   1.000
_cell.angle_alpha   90.00
_cell.angle_beta   90.00
_cell.angle_gamma   90.00
#
_symmetry.space_group_name_H-M   'P 1'
#
loop_
_entity.id
_entity.type
_entity.pdbx_description
1 polymer ?
#
loop_
_entity_poly.entity_id
_entity_poly.type
_entity_poly.pdbx_seq_one_letter_code
_entity_poly.pdbx_strand_id
1 'polypeptide(L)'
;MSEILLEGVEIMLIGMGTVFVFLGLLVVATSTMSRLITRMQGEPETIAATTAQQSKPKNGQVTDPALLAVISAAVHQFRRKHNK
;
A
#
# COMPACT_ATOMS: atom_id res chain seq x y z
N MET A 1 10.65 18.54 45.41
CA MET A 1 11.07 18.88 44.02
C MET A 1 11.11 17.65 43.13
N SER A 2 11.75 16.56 43.55
CA SER A 2 11.72 15.28 42.83
C SER A 2 10.31 14.68 42.65
N GLU A 3 9.45 14.75 43.67
CA GLU A 3 8.06 14.26 43.60
C GLU A 3 7.24 14.93 42.50
N ILE A 4 7.30 16.25 42.38
CA ILE A 4 6.54 17.03 41.40
C ILE A 4 7.00 16.69 39.96
N LEU A 5 8.30 16.43 39.78
CA LEU A 5 8.83 15.99 38.49
C LEU A 5 8.34 14.58 38.14
N LEU A 6 8.27 13.69 39.12
CA LEU A 6 7.80 12.31 38.93
C LEU A 6 6.30 12.28 38.60
N GLU A 7 5.51 13.09 39.30
CA GLU A 7 4.08 13.29 39.04
C GLU A 7 3.84 13.92 37.65
N GLY A 8 4.67 14.89 37.24
CA GLY A 8 4.63 15.45 35.89
C GLY A 8 4.92 14.43 34.78
N VAL A 9 5.86 13.52 35.02
CA VAL A 9 6.18 12.42 34.09
C VAL A 9 5.03 11.41 34.01
N GLU A 10 4.40 11.11 35.14
CA GLU A 10 3.23 10.22 35.19
C GLU A 10 2.07 10.79 34.35
N ILE A 11 1.78 12.08 34.51
CA ILE A 11 0.75 12.78 33.71
C ILE A 11 1.12 12.79 32.23
N MET A 12 2.40 13.01 31.88
CA MET A 12 2.86 12.97 30.49
C MET A 12 2.67 11.58 29.87
N LEU A 13 2.99 10.51 30.60
CA LEU A 13 2.79 9.13 30.16
C LEU A 13 1.32 8.83 29.92
N ILE A 14 0.43 9.24 30.83
CA ILE A 14 -1.02 9.05 30.67
C ILE A 14 -1.53 9.83 29.46
N GLY A 15 -1.14 11.09 29.32
CA GLY A 15 -1.56 11.95 28.20
C GLY A 15 -1.09 11.41 26.85
N MET A 16 0.22 11.13 26.72
CA MET A 16 0.80 10.56 25.50
C MET A 16 0.25 9.17 25.19
N GLY A 17 0.07 8.33 26.21
CA GLY A 17 -0.48 6.98 26.06
C GLY A 17 -1.91 7.01 25.54
N THR A 18 -2.76 7.88 26.11
CA THR A 18 -4.15 8.03 25.67
C THR A 18 -4.25 8.52 24.23
N VAL A 19 -3.44 9.53 23.87
CA VAL A 19 -3.39 10.03 22.48
C VAL A 19 -2.91 8.95 21.52
N PHE A 20 -1.88 8.19 21.88
CA PHE A 20 -1.37 7.09 21.05
C PHE A 20 -2.44 6.01 20.82
N VAL A 21 -3.13 5.58 21.88
CA VAL A 21 -4.23 4.61 21.78
C VAL A 21 -5.37 5.16 20.92
N PHE A 22 -5.74 6.42 21.11
CA PHE A 22 -6.80 7.07 20.34
C PHE A 22 -6.46 7.16 18.85
N LEU A 23 -5.26 7.63 18.52
CA LEU A 23 -4.77 7.68 17.14
C LEU A 23 -4.66 6.28 16.54
N GLY A 24 -4.15 5.30 17.29
CA GLY A 24 -4.11 3.90 16.85
C GLY A 24 -5.50 3.36 16.51
N LEU A 25 -6.50 3.65 17.36
CA LEU A 25 -7.88 3.28 17.11
C LEU A 25 -8.45 3.97 15.86
N LEU A 26 -8.14 5.25 15.64
CA LEU A 26 -8.51 5.95 14.40
C LEU A 26 -7.83 5.36 13.17
N VAL A 27 -6.56 4.98 13.25
CA VAL A 27 -5.84 4.32 12.15
C VAL A 27 -6.48 2.96 11.84
N VAL A 28 -6.84 2.18 12.86
CA VAL A 28 -7.54 0.90 12.67
C VAL A 28 -8.92 1.11 12.05
N ALA A 29 -9.68 2.11 12.53
CA ALA A 29 -11.00 2.42 11.99
C ALA A 29 -10.93 2.85 10.52
N THR A 30 -10.02 3.77 10.19
CA THR A 30 -9.82 4.24 8.80
C THR A 30 -9.26 3.14 7.89
N SER A 31 -8.37 2.28 8.39
CA SER A 31 -7.88 1.11 7.66
C SER A 31 -8.99 0.09 7.41
N THR A 32 -9.85 -0.14 8.40
CA THR A 32 -11.01 -1.02 8.27
C THR A 32 -11.99 -0.46 7.25
N MET A 33 -12.25 0.85 7.28
CA MET A 33 -13.07 1.52 6.28
C MET A 33 -12.47 1.39 4.88
N SER A 34 -11.16 1.61 4.73
CA SER A 34 -10.45 1.41 3.45
C SER A 34 -10.55 -0.03 2.94
N ARG A 35 -10.39 -1.03 3.81
CA ARG A 35 -10.56 -2.45 3.47
C ARG A 35 -12.00 -2.80 3.13
N LEU A 36 -12.96 -2.26 3.86
CA LEU A 36 -14.38 -2.53 3.64
C LEU A 36 -14.83 -1.93 2.31
N ILE A 37 -14.39 -0.72 1.99
CA ILE A 37 -14.64 -0.05 0.70
C ILE A 37 -14.05 -0.87 -0.46
N THR A 38 -12.78 -1.27 -0.37
CA THR A 38 -12.12 -2.05 -1.43
C THR A 38 -12.71 -3.46 -1.58
N ARG A 39 -13.17 -4.09 -0.51
CA ARG A 39 -13.86 -5.39 -0.59
C ARG A 39 -15.29 -5.31 -1.10
N MET A 40 -16.04 -4.25 -0.77
CA MET A 40 -17.46 -4.14 -1.11
C MET A 40 -17.69 -3.56 -2.51
N GLN A 41 -16.79 -2.72 -3.03
CA GLN A 41 -16.98 -2.09 -4.34
C GLN A 41 -16.35 -2.88 -5.50
N GLY A 42 -15.75 -4.05 -5.25
CA GLY A 42 -14.89 -4.69 -6.24
C GLY A 42 -13.64 -3.84 -6.46
N GLU A 43 -12.60 -4.44 -7.05
CA GLU A 43 -11.32 -3.81 -7.33
C GLU A 43 -11.53 -2.33 -7.75
N PRO A 44 -11.11 -1.32 -6.96
CA PRO A 44 -11.02 0.00 -7.53
C PRO A 44 -9.98 -0.17 -8.63
N GLU A 45 -10.41 0.01 -9.89
CA GLU A 45 -9.46 0.27 -10.96
C GLU A 45 -8.50 1.28 -10.36
N THR A 46 -7.26 0.83 -10.21
CA THR A 46 -6.23 1.64 -9.59
C THR A 46 -6.10 2.80 -10.55
N ILE A 47 -6.78 3.91 -10.25
CA ILE A 47 -6.37 5.21 -10.74
C ILE A 47 -4.99 5.31 -10.12
N ALA A 48 -4.01 4.88 -10.90
CA ALA A 48 -2.62 5.03 -10.58
C ALA A 48 -2.47 6.53 -10.35
N ALA A 49 -2.50 6.93 -9.08
CA ALA A 49 -1.76 8.09 -8.68
C ALA A 49 -0.36 7.76 -9.16
N THR A 50 0.03 8.40 -10.26
CA THR A 50 1.35 8.34 -10.87
C THR A 50 2.35 8.87 -9.84
N THR A 51 2.59 8.08 -8.81
CA THR A 51 3.83 8.09 -8.07
C THR A 51 4.54 6.91 -8.67
N ALA A 52 5.59 7.20 -9.44
CA ALA A 52 6.45 6.23 -10.08
C ALA A 52 7.06 5.30 -9.02
N GLN A 53 6.31 4.29 -8.59
CA GLN A 53 6.79 3.25 -7.74
C GLN A 53 7.37 2.21 -8.69
N GLN A 54 8.67 2.36 -8.94
CA GLN A 54 9.49 1.43 -9.70
C GLN A 54 9.09 0.00 -9.37
N SER A 55 8.47 -0.65 -10.35
CA SER A 55 8.22 -2.08 -10.35
C SER A 55 9.56 -2.78 -10.21
N LYS A 56 9.87 -3.24 -9.00
CA LYS A 56 11.00 -4.12 -8.75
C LYS A 56 10.75 -5.39 -9.58
N PRO A 57 11.62 -5.76 -10.53
CA PRO A 57 11.42 -6.98 -11.28
C PRO A 57 11.49 -8.15 -10.30
N LYS A 58 10.37 -8.86 -10.15
CA LYS A 58 10.30 -10.11 -9.40
C LYS A 58 11.00 -11.15 -10.28
N ASN A 59 12.32 -11.25 -10.11
CA ASN A 59 13.12 -12.32 -10.68
C ASN A 59 12.53 -13.65 -10.20
N GLY A 60 11.85 -14.38 -11.07
CA GLY A 60 11.39 -15.72 -10.77
C GLY A 60 10.11 -16.10 -11.49
N GLN A 61 10.30 -16.77 -12.62
CA GLN A 61 9.38 -17.71 -13.25
C GLN A 61 8.36 -17.12 -14.23
N VAL A 62 8.60 -17.44 -15.51
CA VAL A 62 7.69 -17.30 -16.64
C VAL A 62 6.58 -18.35 -16.52
N THR A 63 5.75 -18.21 -15.49
CA THR A 63 4.55 -19.05 -15.27
C THR A 63 3.28 -18.23 -15.30
N ASP A 64 3.37 -16.92 -15.44
CA ASP A 64 2.22 -16.05 -15.62
C ASP A 64 1.74 -16.11 -17.08
N PRO A 65 0.57 -16.73 -17.36
CA PRO A 65 0.02 -16.83 -18.70
C PRO A 65 -0.26 -15.45 -19.32
N ALA A 66 -0.56 -14.44 -18.50
CA ALA A 66 -0.80 -13.08 -18.96
C ALA A 66 0.51 -12.46 -19.50
N LEU A 67 1.63 -12.69 -18.81
CA LEU A 67 2.93 -12.19 -19.25
C LEU A 67 3.37 -12.85 -20.57
N LEU A 68 3.10 -14.15 -20.75
CA LEU A 68 3.33 -14.86 -22.01
C LEU A 68 2.48 -14.32 -23.17
N ALA A 69 1.19 -14.04 -22.92
CA ALA A 69 0.31 -13.43 -23.91
C ALA A 69 0.81 -12.04 -24.34
N VAL A 70 1.25 -11.21 -23.39
CA VAL A 70 1.80 -9.88 -23.69
C VAL A 70 3.11 -9.95 -24.47
N ILE A 71 4.03 -10.84 -24.08
CA ILE A 71 5.30 -11.03 -24.80
C ILE A 71 5.06 -11.54 -26.23
N SER A 72 4.16 -12.52 -26.42
CA SER A 72 3.84 -13.03 -27.76
C SER A 72 3.21 -11.95 -28.65
N ALA A 73 2.29 -11.15 -28.12
CA ALA A 73 1.69 -10.02 -28.85
C ALA A 73 2.74 -8.97 -29.24
N ALA A 74 3.65 -8.64 -28.33
CA ALA A 74 4.74 -7.70 -28.60
C ALA A 74 5.70 -8.21 -29.70
N VAL A 75 6.07 -9.49 -29.68
CA VAL A 75 6.91 -10.10 -30.72
C VAL A 75 6.20 -10.14 -32.08
N HIS A 76 4.91 -10.47 -32.10
CA HIS A 76 4.10 -10.43 -33.31
C HIS A 76 4.01 -9.01 -33.89
N GLN A 77 3.80 -8.00 -33.05
CA GLN A 77 3.77 -6.61 -33.47
C GLN A 77 5.12 -6.16 -34.03
N PHE A 78 6.23 -6.50 -33.35
CA PHE A 78 7.58 -6.17 -33.79
C PHE A 78 7.89 -6.77 -35.17
N ARG A 79 7.61 -8.06 -35.37
CA ARG A 79 7.80 -8.73 -36.68
C ARG A 79 6.97 -8.05 -37.76
N ARG A 80 5.70 -7.73 -37.51
CA ARG A 80 4.85 -7.04 -38.49
C ARG A 80 5.36 -5.63 -38.83
N LYS A 81 5.94 -4.93 -37.87
CA LYS A 81 6.49 -3.58 -38.04
C LYS A 81 7.85 -3.58 -38.75
N HIS A 82 8.63 -4.65 -38.59
CA HIS A 82 10.01 -4.75 -39.10
C HIS A 82 10.15 -5.61 -40.37
N ASN A 83 9.04 -6.17 -40.90
CA ASN A 83 8.99 -6.87 -42.19
C ASN A 83 8.38 -5.99 -43.31
N LYS A 84 8.58 -4.68 -43.22
CA LYS A 84 8.32 -3.70 -44.29
C LYS A 84 9.61 -2.93 -44.56
#